data_AF-A0A4R1U6F7-F1
#
_entry.id   AF-A0A4R1U6F7-F1
#
_cell.length_a   1.000
_cell.length_b   1.000
_cell.length_c   1.000
_cell.angle_alpha   90.00
_cell.angle_beta   90.00
_cell.angle_gamma   90.00
#
_symmetry.space_group_name_H-M   'P 1'
#
loop_
_entity.id
_entity.type
_entity.pdbx_description
1 polymer ?
#
loop_
_entity_poly.entity_id
_entity_poly.type
_entity_poly.pdbx_seq_one_letter_code
_entity_poly.pdbx_strand_id
1 'polypeptide(L)'
;MKRVLLFALVLGGCGRGPATAVADSAGARLEAAAETAGIVPDPNAPLQGSWARDTDRVCVVGTGKTARVGVSVDYGEDQACAGSGTVERSGDALKLAFGACKFDARFDGDRIVFPAEVPEACESLCTGRASLAALTVDRLSESRSEAGTLRSTKGKLLCGN
;
A
#
# COMPACT_ATOMS: atom_id res chain seq x y z
N MET A 1 41.57 15.06 55.74
CA MET A 1 41.07 13.72 55.41
C MET A 1 40.04 13.87 54.30
N LYS A 2 40.36 13.33 53.13
CA LYS A 2 39.61 13.39 51.87
C LYS A 2 38.58 12.26 51.86
N ARG A 3 37.32 12.54 51.49
CA ARG A 3 36.57 11.85 50.41
C ARG A 3 35.08 12.21 50.46
N VAL A 4 34.76 13.20 49.64
CA VAL A 4 33.47 13.37 48.97
C VAL A 4 33.11 12.06 48.28
N LEU A 5 31.88 11.58 48.45
CA LEU A 5 31.27 10.56 47.60
C LEU A 5 29.87 11.02 47.21
N LEU A 6 29.85 11.73 46.08
CA LEU A 6 28.67 11.85 45.22
C LEU A 6 28.22 10.44 44.83
N PHE A 7 27.04 10.03 45.24
CA PHE A 7 26.34 8.90 44.66
C PHE A 7 25.62 9.40 43.39
N ALA A 8 26.34 9.34 42.27
CA ALA A 8 25.81 9.63 40.95
C ALA A 8 25.24 8.36 40.33
N LEU A 9 23.98 8.49 39.88
CA LEU A 9 23.40 7.93 38.66
C LEU A 9 23.90 6.57 38.16
N VAL A 10 23.07 5.55 38.32
CA VAL A 10 22.94 4.48 37.31
C VAL A 10 21.45 4.17 37.10
N LEU A 11 20.79 5.00 36.29
CA LEU A 11 19.55 4.62 35.62
C LEU A 11 19.93 3.60 34.55
N GLY A 12 19.60 2.33 34.78
CA GLY A 12 19.81 1.26 33.82
C GLY A 12 18.99 1.52 32.55
N GLY A 13 19.67 1.88 31.46
CA GLY A 13 19.06 1.93 30.14
C GLY A 13 18.72 0.53 29.67
N CYS A 14 17.44 0.26 29.40
CA CYS A 14 17.01 -0.90 28.62
C CYS A 14 17.50 -0.72 27.18
N GLY A 15 18.74 -1.16 26.91
CA GLY A 15 19.26 -1.28 25.56
C GLY A 15 18.50 -2.39 24.82
N ARG A 16 17.55 -1.99 23.97
CA ARG A 16 16.98 -2.89 22.96
C ARG A 16 18.07 -3.14 21.92
N GLY A 17 18.85 -4.19 22.11
CA GLY A 17 19.81 -4.65 21.11
C GLY A 17 19.11 -4.96 19.79
N PRO A 18 19.77 -4.79 18.63
CA PRO A 18 19.17 -5.11 17.35
C PRO A 18 18.79 -6.58 17.35
N ALA A 19 17.48 -6.87 17.30
CA ALA A 19 17.00 -8.22 17.11
C ALA A 19 17.38 -8.63 15.68
N THR A 20 18.49 -9.36 15.55
CA THR A 20 18.77 -10.11 14.34
C THR A 20 17.65 -11.13 14.19
N ALA A 21 16.77 -10.91 13.22
CA ALA A 21 15.76 -11.90 12.85
C ALA A 21 16.51 -13.16 12.42
N VAL A 22 16.54 -14.17 13.29
CA VAL A 22 17.09 -15.48 12.94
C VAL A 22 16.07 -16.13 12.01
N ALA A 23 16.46 -16.29 10.75
CA ALA A 23 15.62 -16.79 9.65
C ALA A 23 15.00 -18.18 9.91
N ASP A 24 15.43 -18.90 10.95
CA ASP A 24 14.90 -20.21 11.37
C ASP A 24 14.55 -20.28 12.87
N SER A 25 14.13 -19.15 13.44
CA SER A 25 13.56 -19.13 14.79
C SER A 25 12.17 -19.77 14.81
N ALA A 26 11.72 -20.20 16.00
CA ALA A 26 10.34 -20.65 16.18
C ALA A 26 9.32 -19.59 15.72
N GLY A 27 9.63 -18.29 15.91
CA GLY A 27 8.81 -17.19 15.41
C GLY A 27 8.71 -17.14 13.90
N ALA A 28 9.84 -17.26 13.18
CA ALA A 28 9.86 -17.27 11.72
C ALA A 28 9.05 -18.45 11.13
N ARG A 29 9.09 -19.62 11.78
CA ARG A 29 8.29 -20.78 11.35
C ARG A 29 6.80 -20.61 11.61
N LEU A 30 6.43 -19.96 12.71
CA LEU A 30 5.04 -19.62 13.00
C LEU A 30 4.49 -18.62 11.98
N GLU A 31 5.27 -17.60 11.63
CA GLU A 31 4.90 -16.62 10.60
C GLU A 31 4.68 -17.31 9.24
N ALA A 32 5.65 -18.12 8.79
CA ALA A 32 5.54 -18.86 7.52
C ALA A 32 4.34 -19.83 7.51
N ALA A 33 4.02 -20.47 8.64
CA ALA A 33 2.84 -21.32 8.75
C ALA A 33 1.54 -20.51 8.72
N ALA A 34 1.53 -19.32 9.32
CA ALA A 34 0.39 -18.40 9.30
C ALA A 34 0.16 -17.80 7.90
N GLU A 35 1.22 -17.45 7.18
CA GLU A 35 1.17 -17.08 5.75
C GLU A 35 0.59 -18.22 4.91
N THR A 36 1.10 -19.45 5.09
CA THR A 36 0.59 -20.64 4.38
C THR A 36 -0.88 -20.93 4.69
N ALA A 37 -1.30 -20.67 5.92
CA ALA A 37 -2.69 -20.83 6.35
C ALA A 37 -3.60 -19.66 5.90
N GLY A 38 -3.06 -18.61 5.28
CA GLY A 38 -3.79 -17.40 4.89
C GLY A 38 -4.25 -16.55 6.09
N ILE A 39 -3.62 -16.74 7.25
CA ILE A 39 -3.90 -15.97 8.48
C ILE A 39 -3.16 -14.64 8.46
N VAL A 40 -1.95 -14.62 7.88
CA VAL A 40 -1.13 -13.43 7.67
C VAL A 40 -1.00 -13.16 6.16
N PRO A 41 -1.10 -11.89 5.71
CA PRO A 41 -0.85 -11.52 4.32
C PRO A 41 0.56 -11.91 3.85
N ASP A 42 0.68 -12.51 2.66
CA ASP A 42 1.99 -12.82 2.05
C ASP A 42 2.62 -11.54 1.44
N PRO A 43 3.75 -11.05 1.98
CA PRO A 43 4.43 -9.87 1.46
C PRO A 43 5.10 -10.10 0.10
N ASN A 44 4.99 -11.28 -0.50
CA ASN A 44 5.42 -11.64 -1.86
C ASN A 44 4.26 -11.96 -2.81
N ALA A 45 3.01 -11.90 -2.34
CA ALA A 45 1.82 -12.22 -3.13
C ALA A 45 1.77 -11.44 -4.45
N PRO A 46 1.26 -11.99 -5.55
CA PRO A 46 1.15 -11.28 -6.82
C PRO A 46 0.40 -9.93 -6.67
N LEU A 47 0.93 -8.89 -7.31
CA LEU A 47 0.28 -7.57 -7.35
C LEU A 47 -0.87 -7.50 -8.37
N GLN A 48 -1.16 -8.56 -9.13
CA GLN A 48 -2.31 -8.54 -10.03
C GLN A 48 -3.61 -8.66 -9.24
N GLY A 49 -4.64 -7.88 -9.60
CA GLY A 49 -5.95 -7.99 -8.95
C GLY A 49 -6.81 -6.72 -8.96
N SER A 50 -7.91 -6.79 -8.22
CA SER A 50 -8.81 -5.70 -7.88
C SER A 50 -8.82 -5.49 -6.36
N TRP A 51 -8.92 -4.22 -5.95
CA TRP A 51 -9.09 -3.79 -4.57
C TRP A 51 -10.26 -2.85 -4.47
N ALA A 52 -10.94 -2.88 -3.34
CA ALA A 52 -12.08 -2.04 -3.08
C ALA A 52 -12.17 -1.61 -1.62
N ARG A 53 -12.79 -0.45 -1.42
CA ARG A 53 -13.41 -0.05 -0.16
C ARG A 53 -14.63 0.78 -0.50
N ASP A 54 -15.82 0.35 -0.07
CA ASP A 54 -17.09 1.01 -0.40
C ASP A 54 -17.28 1.23 -1.92
N THR A 55 -17.15 2.45 -2.42
CA THR A 55 -17.20 2.83 -3.85
C THR A 55 -15.83 3.03 -4.48
N ASP A 56 -14.76 3.09 -3.67
CA ASP A 56 -13.40 3.29 -4.13
C ASP A 56 -12.80 2.01 -4.68
N ARG A 57 -12.04 2.12 -5.76
CA ARG A 57 -11.57 0.99 -6.56
C ARG A 57 -10.14 1.21 -7.00
N VAL A 58 -9.33 0.16 -6.90
CA VAL A 58 -8.00 0.07 -7.53
C VAL A 58 -7.92 -1.23 -8.33
N CYS A 59 -7.29 -1.19 -9.49
CA CYS A 59 -6.97 -2.38 -10.27
C CYS A 59 -5.49 -2.37 -10.64
N VAL A 60 -4.91 -3.56 -10.74
CA VAL A 60 -3.57 -3.76 -11.30
C VAL A 60 -3.59 -4.92 -12.28
N VAL A 61 -3.10 -4.69 -13.50
CA VAL A 61 -3.04 -5.69 -14.57
C VAL A 61 -1.62 -5.75 -15.14
N GLY A 62 -1.03 -6.94 -15.08
CA GLY A 62 0.31 -7.24 -15.57
C GLY A 62 1.13 -7.96 -14.50
N THR A 63 2.12 -8.73 -14.94
CA THR A 63 3.04 -9.50 -14.07
C THR A 63 4.50 -9.09 -14.24
N GLY A 64 4.78 -8.09 -15.09
CA GLY A 64 6.11 -7.55 -15.29
C GLY A 64 6.53 -6.58 -14.18
N LYS A 65 7.78 -6.09 -14.27
CA LYS A 65 8.35 -5.10 -13.35
C LYS A 65 7.49 -3.82 -13.24
N THR A 66 6.91 -3.42 -14.36
CA THR A 66 5.95 -2.31 -14.47
C THR A 66 4.62 -2.89 -14.94
N ALA A 67 3.56 -2.66 -14.16
CA ALA A 67 2.20 -3.09 -14.46
C ALA A 67 1.29 -1.89 -14.71
N ARG A 68 0.15 -2.10 -15.39
CA ARG A 68 -0.90 -1.08 -15.51
C ARG A 68 -1.67 -0.99 -14.20
N VAL A 69 -1.91 0.22 -13.72
CA VAL A 69 -2.73 0.49 -12.53
C VAL A 69 -3.85 1.46 -12.89
N GLY A 70 -4.96 1.32 -12.17
CA GLY A 70 -6.10 2.20 -12.28
C GLY A 70 -6.66 2.50 -10.89
N VAL A 71 -7.16 3.72 -10.70
CA VAL A 71 -7.80 4.16 -9.45
C VAL A 71 -9.08 4.93 -9.74
N SER A 72 -10.11 4.68 -8.93
CA SER A 72 -11.33 5.49 -8.85
C SER A 72 -11.65 5.72 -7.38
N VAL A 73 -11.84 6.97 -6.99
CA VAL A 73 -12.33 7.37 -5.66
C VAL A 73 -13.61 8.16 -5.89
N ASP A 74 -14.66 7.88 -5.11
CA ASP A 74 -15.97 8.53 -5.26
C ASP A 74 -16.49 9.03 -3.92
N TYR A 75 -16.51 10.37 -3.76
CA TYR A 75 -17.07 11.03 -2.59
C TYR A 75 -18.55 11.42 -2.78
N GLY A 76 -19.15 11.09 -3.93
CA GLY A 76 -20.50 11.53 -4.30
C GLY A 76 -20.55 12.97 -4.83
N GLU A 77 -21.74 13.40 -5.25
CA GLU A 77 -22.01 14.79 -5.70
C GLU A 77 -20.99 15.31 -6.75
N ASP A 78 -20.65 14.46 -7.73
CA ASP A 78 -19.65 14.74 -8.77
C ASP A 78 -18.22 15.01 -8.25
N GLN A 79 -17.93 14.70 -6.98
CA GLN A 79 -16.59 14.78 -6.39
C GLN A 79 -15.93 13.41 -6.45
N ALA A 80 -15.04 13.23 -7.42
CA ALA A 80 -14.38 11.95 -7.65
C ALA A 80 -12.94 12.15 -8.12
N CYS A 81 -12.09 11.15 -7.91
CA CYS A 81 -10.80 11.06 -8.57
C CYS A 81 -10.78 9.84 -9.49
N ALA A 82 -10.22 9.95 -10.68
CA ALA A 82 -10.03 8.79 -11.54
C ALA A 82 -8.74 8.90 -12.36
N GLY A 83 -7.95 7.83 -12.41
CA GLY A 83 -6.68 7.81 -13.11
C GLY A 83 -6.29 6.43 -13.60
N SER A 84 -5.60 6.39 -14.74
CA SER A 84 -4.92 5.19 -15.25
C SER A 84 -3.44 5.51 -15.40
N GLY A 85 -2.58 4.55 -15.08
CA GLY A 85 -1.14 4.78 -14.99
C GLY A 85 -0.33 3.50 -14.93
N THR A 86 0.85 3.60 -14.32
CA THR A 86 1.75 2.47 -14.09
C THR A 86 2.09 2.31 -12.62
N VAL A 87 2.36 1.08 -12.22
CA VAL A 87 2.88 0.75 -10.88
C VAL A 87 4.12 -0.12 -11.00
N GLU A 88 5.12 0.16 -10.17
CA GLU A 88 6.28 -0.71 -9.95
C GLU A 88 6.35 -1.09 -8.48
N ARG A 89 6.70 -2.34 -8.19
CA ARG A 89 6.83 -2.83 -6.82
C ARG A 89 8.29 -3.03 -6.42
N SER A 90 8.62 -2.62 -5.20
CA SER A 90 9.91 -2.87 -4.56
C SER A 90 9.68 -3.22 -3.09
N GLY A 91 9.59 -4.52 -2.79
CA GLY A 91 9.18 -4.98 -1.46
C GLY A 91 7.72 -4.66 -1.19
N ASP A 92 7.45 -3.95 -0.09
CA ASP A 92 6.14 -3.42 0.28
C ASP A 92 5.82 -2.05 -0.36
N ALA A 93 6.80 -1.40 -0.99
CA ALA A 93 6.59 -0.11 -1.65
C ALA A 93 6.05 -0.28 -3.08
N LEU A 94 5.00 0.49 -3.40
CA LEU A 94 4.42 0.64 -4.73
C LEU A 94 4.67 2.03 -5.28
N LYS A 95 5.51 2.13 -6.31
CA LYS A 95 5.76 3.39 -7.03
C LYS A 95 4.64 3.60 -8.04
N LEU A 96 3.72 4.51 -7.75
CA LEU A 96 2.56 4.82 -8.58
C LEU A 96 2.86 6.03 -9.47
N ALA A 97 2.46 5.95 -10.74
CA ALA A 97 2.57 7.06 -11.68
C ALA A 97 1.32 7.18 -12.54
N PHE A 98 0.54 8.23 -12.32
CA PHE A 98 -0.62 8.65 -13.08
C PHE A 98 -0.28 9.93 -13.85
N GLY A 99 0.60 9.83 -14.84
CA GLY A 99 1.17 10.98 -15.54
C GLY A 99 2.13 11.79 -14.65
N ALA A 100 1.79 13.05 -14.37
CA ALA A 100 2.57 13.93 -13.49
C ALA A 100 2.35 13.64 -11.99
N CYS A 101 1.21 13.05 -11.62
CA CYS A 101 0.92 12.60 -10.27
C CYS A 101 1.72 11.32 -9.97
N LYS A 102 2.72 11.41 -9.09
CA LYS A 102 3.62 10.31 -8.74
C LYS A 102 3.86 10.27 -7.23
N PHE A 103 3.69 9.10 -6.62
CA PHE A 103 3.90 8.90 -5.19
C PHE A 103 4.12 7.42 -4.89
N ASP A 104 4.63 7.14 -3.70
CA ASP A 104 4.80 5.78 -3.20
C ASP A 104 3.63 5.42 -2.27
N ALA A 105 2.99 4.29 -2.53
CA ALA A 105 2.03 3.65 -1.63
C ALA A 105 2.66 2.42 -0.96
N ARG A 106 2.01 1.88 0.07
CA ARG A 106 2.38 0.59 0.65
C ARG A 106 1.43 -0.52 0.23
N PHE A 107 1.98 -1.71 0.12
CA PHE A 107 1.31 -2.97 -0.12
C PHE A 107 1.77 -3.99 0.92
N ASP A 108 0.84 -4.50 1.71
CA ASP A 108 1.14 -5.45 2.79
C ASP A 108 0.80 -6.90 2.43
N GLY A 109 0.37 -7.18 1.19
CA GLY A 109 -0.04 -8.51 0.71
C GLY A 109 -1.50 -8.52 0.24
N ASP A 110 -2.38 -7.82 0.98
CA ASP A 110 -3.81 -7.74 0.66
C ASP A 110 -4.35 -6.33 0.61
N ARG A 111 -3.69 -5.36 1.23
CA ARG A 111 -4.14 -3.98 1.25
C ARG A 111 -3.18 -3.07 0.50
N ILE A 112 -3.74 -2.09 -0.18
CA ILE A 112 -2.98 -0.97 -0.74
C ILE A 112 -3.32 0.28 0.08
N VAL A 113 -2.27 0.96 0.57
CA VAL A 113 -2.38 2.16 1.42
C VAL A 113 -1.64 3.31 0.75
N PHE A 114 -2.38 4.31 0.29
CA PHE A 114 -1.83 5.54 -0.25
C PHE A 114 -1.34 6.45 0.90
N PRO A 115 -0.36 7.33 0.64
CA PRO A 115 0.19 8.21 1.67
C PRO A 115 -0.86 9.21 2.16
N ALA A 116 -0.68 9.71 3.39
CA ALA A 116 -1.56 10.72 3.98
C ALA A 116 -1.59 12.04 3.18
N GLU A 117 -0.53 12.31 2.43
CA GLU A 117 -0.39 13.47 1.55
C GLU A 117 0.02 12.98 0.16
N VAL A 118 -0.56 13.57 -0.87
CA VAL A 118 -0.21 13.32 -2.28
C VAL A 118 0.23 14.63 -2.92
N PRO A 119 1.09 14.60 -3.96
CA PRO A 119 1.50 15.82 -4.65
C PRO A 119 0.32 16.58 -5.27
N GLU A 120 0.44 17.91 -5.35
CA GLU A 120 -0.54 18.80 -6.00
C GLU A 120 -0.87 18.38 -7.44
N ALA A 121 0.11 17.79 -8.16
CA ALA A 121 -0.11 17.26 -9.50
C ALA A 121 -1.26 16.22 -9.58
N CYS A 122 -1.62 15.58 -8.47
CA CYS A 122 -2.73 14.63 -8.38
C CYS A 122 -4.10 15.28 -8.40
N GLU A 123 -4.21 16.59 -8.13
CA GLU A 123 -5.47 17.33 -8.23
C GLU A 123 -6.05 17.30 -9.65
N SER A 124 -5.18 17.21 -10.67
CA SER A 124 -5.61 17.06 -12.07
C SER A 124 -6.42 15.79 -12.36
N LEU A 125 -6.39 14.79 -11.47
CA LEU A 125 -7.18 13.56 -11.56
C LEU A 125 -8.54 13.67 -10.87
N CYS A 126 -8.77 14.75 -10.14
CA CYS A 126 -9.86 14.90 -9.20
C CYS A 126 -10.80 16.04 -9.58
N THR A 127 -12.05 15.94 -9.12
CA THR A 127 -13.06 17.00 -9.22
C THR A 127 -13.57 17.38 -7.83
N GLY A 128 -13.92 18.65 -7.66
CA GLY A 128 -14.42 19.15 -6.38
C GLY A 128 -13.36 19.07 -5.28
N ARG A 129 -13.69 18.43 -4.15
CA ARG A 129 -12.79 18.26 -3.00
C ARG A 129 -12.29 16.82 -2.86
N ALA A 130 -12.53 15.97 -3.85
CA ALA A 130 -12.02 14.60 -3.83
C ALA A 130 -10.49 14.61 -3.83
N SER A 131 -9.90 13.59 -3.22
CA SER A 131 -8.46 13.40 -3.17
C SER A 131 -8.10 11.93 -3.18
N LEU A 132 -6.88 11.61 -3.64
CA LEU A 132 -6.28 10.27 -3.52
C LEU A 132 -5.58 10.07 -2.17
N ALA A 133 -5.43 11.13 -1.37
CA ALA A 133 -4.77 11.06 -0.07
C ALA A 133 -5.45 10.06 0.87
N ALA A 134 -4.64 9.33 1.64
CA ALA A 134 -5.06 8.36 2.65
C ALA A 134 -6.02 7.25 2.16
N LEU A 135 -6.10 7.03 0.84
CA LEU A 135 -6.87 5.92 0.28
C LEU A 135 -6.34 4.58 0.82
N THR A 136 -7.24 3.77 1.36
CA THR A 136 -6.93 2.42 1.83
C THR A 136 -7.96 1.47 1.26
N VAL A 137 -7.51 0.47 0.50
CA VAL A 137 -8.38 -0.49 -0.18
C VAL A 137 -7.92 -1.92 0.10
N ASP A 138 -8.88 -2.81 0.32
CA ASP A 138 -8.64 -4.22 0.60
C ASP A 138 -8.80 -5.05 -0.68
N ARG A 139 -8.05 -6.14 -0.79
CA ARG A 139 -8.09 -7.02 -1.94
C ARG A 139 -9.49 -7.61 -2.08
N LEU A 140 -10.05 -7.45 -3.27
CA LEU A 140 -11.33 -8.03 -3.65
C LEU A 140 -11.12 -9.33 -4.45
N SER A 141 -10.13 -9.33 -5.35
CA SER A 141 -9.87 -10.46 -6.25
C SER A 141 -8.45 -10.42 -6.80
N GLU A 142 -7.88 -11.59 -7.07
CA GLU A 142 -6.62 -11.75 -7.79
C GLU A 142 -6.83 -11.90 -9.32
N SER A 143 -8.08 -11.92 -9.76
CA SER A 143 -8.43 -12.19 -11.16
C SER A 143 -8.02 -11.05 -12.07
N ARG A 144 -7.17 -11.36 -13.06
CA ARG A 144 -6.84 -10.45 -14.18
C ARG A 144 -8.09 -9.97 -14.90
N SER A 145 -9.01 -10.88 -15.18
CA SER A 145 -10.21 -10.60 -15.98
C SER A 145 -11.13 -9.62 -15.24
N GLU A 146 -11.26 -9.78 -13.93
CA GLU A 146 -12.04 -8.86 -13.11
C GLU A 146 -11.37 -7.48 -13.04
N ALA A 147 -10.08 -7.44 -12.71
CA ALA A 147 -9.28 -6.21 -12.65
C ALA A 147 -9.32 -5.42 -13.97
N GLY A 148 -9.28 -6.12 -15.11
CA GLY A 148 -9.34 -5.51 -16.45
C GLY A 148 -10.69 -4.86 -16.79
N THR A 149 -11.77 -5.22 -16.09
CA THR A 149 -13.12 -4.67 -16.33
C THR A 149 -13.48 -3.51 -15.41
N LEU A 150 -12.58 -3.14 -14.50
CA LEU A 150 -12.80 -2.08 -13.52
C LEU A 150 -12.96 -0.72 -14.22
N ARG A 151 -13.97 0.04 -13.78
CA ARG A 151 -14.35 1.33 -14.37
C ARG A 151 -14.31 2.45 -13.34
N SER A 152 -14.09 3.68 -13.82
CA SER A 152 -14.33 4.88 -13.02
C SER A 152 -15.82 5.15 -12.83
N THR A 153 -16.15 6.08 -11.94
CA THR A 153 -17.51 6.62 -11.77
C THR A 153 -18.14 7.12 -13.07
N LYS A 154 -17.30 7.58 -14.02
CA LYS A 154 -17.71 8.03 -15.36
C LYS A 154 -17.77 6.92 -16.42
N GLY A 155 -17.62 5.66 -16.02
CA GLY A 155 -17.74 4.47 -16.89
C GLY A 155 -16.50 4.14 -17.74
N LYS A 156 -15.41 4.91 -17.62
CA LYS A 156 -14.17 4.66 -18.36
C LYS A 156 -13.43 3.44 -17.78
N LEU A 157 -12.97 2.52 -18.63
CA LEU A 157 -12.08 1.43 -18.19
C LEU A 157 -10.77 1.99 -17.65
N LEU A 158 -10.36 1.49 -16.47
CA LEU A 158 -9.17 1.96 -15.77
C LEU A 158 -7.93 1.12 -16.07
N CYS A 159 -8.08 -0.21 -16.06
CA CYS A 159 -7.00 -1.16 -16.37
C CYS A 159 -7.23 -1.96 -17.66
N GLY A 160 -8.42 -1.85 -18.25
CA GLY A 160 -8.74 -2.41 -19.56
C GLY A 160 -8.22 -1.56 -20.72
N ASN A 161 -8.26 -2.14 -21.92
CA ASN A 161 -8.02 -1.42 -23.18
C ASN A 161 -9.34 -0.94 -23.77
#